data_AF-A0A6V7PQA0-F1
#
_entry.id   AF-A0A6V7PQA0-F1
#
_cell.length_a   1.000
_cell.length_b   1.000
_cell.length_c   1.000
_cell.angle_alpha   90.00
_cell.angle_beta   90.00
_cell.angle_gamma   90.00
#
_symmetry.space_group_name_H-M   'P 1'
#
loop_
_entity.id
_entity.type
_entity.pdbx_description
1 polymer ?
#
loop_
_entity_poly.entity_id
_entity_poly.type
_entity_poly.pdbx_seq_one_letter_code
_entity_poly.pdbx_strand_id
1 'polypeptide(L)'
;MIDHSVKPDGLAFVGVLTTYNHAGSVEEGCTFFHSMSNTYGFTPQIVHYGCLVDLFGRAGLLAEARALIDSMPMEPNDVIWRALLASSRIHRDIEMAEYATKKVLESAPEKSGTRILLSNMYASAGRWNDVAKVRLSMRDKGVRKAIGSSKIDVCGTIHEFTSSDVSHPKMDRIAAMLSEMSERASSPTADLAAAPVDYVAIAVSEPQKKQDAGVVCVSYLVASR
;
A
#
# COMPACT_ATOMS: atom_id res chain seq x y z
N MET A 1 -16.32 -27.69 -12.70
CA MET A 1 -16.54 -27.81 -11.24
C MET A 1 -17.99 -28.13 -10.83
N ILE A 2 -18.94 -28.35 -11.77
CA ILE A 2 -20.34 -28.73 -11.42
C ILE A 2 -20.67 -30.18 -11.83
N ASP A 3 -19.73 -30.90 -12.45
CA ASP A 3 -20.01 -32.26 -12.98
C ASP A 3 -19.85 -33.40 -11.95
N HIS A 4 -19.47 -33.08 -10.72
CA HIS A 4 -19.36 -34.04 -9.63
C HIS A 4 -19.97 -33.39 -8.41
N SER A 5 -20.88 -34.08 -7.71
CA SER A 5 -21.74 -33.67 -6.58
C SER A 5 -21.03 -33.08 -5.34
N VAL A 6 -20.04 -32.22 -5.53
CA VAL A 6 -19.21 -31.57 -4.53
C VAL A 6 -19.73 -30.16 -4.37
N LYS A 7 -20.24 -29.86 -3.17
CA LYS A 7 -20.62 -28.47 -2.83
C LYS A 7 -19.36 -27.62 -2.75
N PRO A 8 -19.34 -26.42 -3.36
CA PRO A 8 -18.23 -25.48 -3.19
C PRO A 8 -18.04 -25.18 -1.69
N ASP A 9 -16.79 -25.16 -1.24
CA ASP A 9 -16.45 -24.69 0.10
C ASP A 9 -16.19 -23.17 0.10
N GLY A 10 -15.99 -22.59 1.28
CA GLY A 10 -15.71 -21.15 1.40
C GLY A 10 -14.51 -20.69 0.57
N LEU A 11 -13.50 -21.55 0.40
CA LEU A 11 -12.30 -21.21 -0.38
C LEU A 11 -12.60 -21.12 -1.88
N ALA A 12 -13.44 -22.01 -2.39
CA ALA A 12 -13.90 -21.94 -3.78
C ALA A 12 -14.65 -20.62 -4.07
N PHE A 13 -15.50 -20.16 -3.15
CA PHE A 13 -16.20 -18.87 -3.30
C PHE A 13 -15.22 -17.69 -3.31
N VAL A 14 -14.21 -17.69 -2.44
CA VAL A 14 -13.13 -16.68 -2.44
C VAL A 14 -12.42 -16.68 -3.79
N GLY A 15 -12.08 -17.86 -4.33
CA GLY A 15 -11.44 -17.98 -5.64
C GLY A 15 -12.25 -17.29 -6.73
N VAL A 16 -13.55 -17.57 -6.83
CA VAL A 16 -14.43 -16.96 -7.82
C VAL A 16 -14.58 -15.45 -7.60
N LEU A 17 -14.83 -14.98 -6.37
CA LEU A 17 -14.89 -13.54 -6.05
C LEU A 17 -13.58 -12.82 -6.40
N THR A 18 -12.44 -13.49 -6.27
CA THR A 18 -11.13 -12.93 -6.64
C THR A 18 -11.00 -12.76 -8.15
N THR A 19 -11.59 -13.66 -8.96
CA THR A 19 -11.62 -13.47 -10.41
C THR A 19 -12.43 -12.24 -10.83
N TYR A 20 -13.57 -11.98 -10.18
CA TYR A 20 -14.35 -10.76 -10.42
C TYR A 20 -13.61 -9.50 -9.99
N ASN A 21 -12.85 -9.56 -8.89
CA ASN A 21 -11.94 -8.48 -8.48
C ASN A 21 -10.92 -8.14 -9.58
N HIS A 22 -10.28 -9.15 -10.16
CA HIS A 22 -9.32 -8.95 -11.24
C HIS A 22 -9.97 -8.46 -12.54
N ALA A 23 -11.19 -8.89 -12.82
CA ALA A 23 -11.96 -8.44 -13.98
C ALA A 23 -12.58 -7.04 -13.81
N GLY A 24 -12.72 -6.54 -12.58
CA GLY A 24 -13.42 -5.29 -12.29
C GLY A 24 -14.95 -5.39 -12.44
N SER A 25 -15.49 -6.61 -12.45
CA SER A 25 -16.90 -6.92 -12.70
C SER A 25 -17.73 -6.80 -11.42
N VAL A 26 -18.14 -5.58 -11.07
CA VAL A 26 -18.86 -5.29 -9.81
C VAL A 26 -20.23 -5.98 -9.76
N GLU A 27 -21.01 -5.90 -10.83
CA GLU A 27 -22.37 -6.44 -10.89
C GLU A 27 -22.38 -7.98 -10.76
N GLU A 28 -21.52 -8.66 -11.51
CA GLU A 28 -21.38 -10.11 -11.47
C GLU A 28 -20.81 -10.58 -10.14
N GLY A 29 -19.83 -9.85 -9.57
CA GLY A 29 -19.29 -10.13 -8.25
C GLY A 29 -20.35 -10.02 -7.14
N CYS A 30 -21.19 -8.99 -7.19
CA CYS A 30 -22.31 -8.82 -6.25
C CYS A 30 -23.36 -9.91 -6.43
N THR A 31 -23.73 -10.23 -7.67
CA THR A 31 -24.70 -11.29 -7.97
C THR A 31 -24.20 -12.64 -7.44
N PHE A 32 -22.93 -12.96 -7.69
CA PHE A 32 -22.32 -14.18 -7.19
C PHE A 32 -22.25 -14.22 -5.66
N PHE A 33 -21.86 -13.11 -5.01
CA PHE A 33 -21.84 -13.02 -3.55
C PHE A 33 -23.20 -13.34 -2.92
N HIS A 34 -24.29 -12.77 -3.44
CA HIS A 34 -25.64 -13.05 -2.93
C HIS A 34 -26.10 -14.49 -3.22
N SER A 35 -25.64 -15.09 -4.33
CA SER A 35 -25.94 -16.49 -4.66
C SER A 35 -25.38 -17.47 -3.62
N MET A 36 -24.32 -17.11 -2.89
CA MET A 36 -23.75 -17.93 -1.82
C MET A 36 -24.83 -18.33 -0.82
N SER A 37 -25.61 -17.37 -0.32
CA SER A 37 -26.72 -17.64 0.60
C SER A 37 -27.96 -18.15 -0.11
N ASN A 38 -28.37 -17.50 -1.20
CA ASN A 38 -29.67 -17.76 -1.83
C ASN A 38 -29.72 -19.10 -2.59
N THR A 39 -28.60 -19.52 -3.18
CA THR A 39 -28.53 -20.71 -4.05
C THR A 39 -27.75 -21.84 -3.39
N TYR A 40 -26.62 -21.53 -2.74
CA TYR A 40 -25.73 -22.55 -2.18
C TYR A 40 -25.97 -22.81 -0.69
N GLY A 41 -26.81 -22.00 -0.02
CA GLY A 41 -27.07 -22.11 1.42
C GLY A 41 -25.84 -21.85 2.29
N PHE A 42 -24.85 -21.14 1.75
CA PHE A 42 -23.59 -20.81 2.41
C PHE A 42 -23.66 -19.39 2.96
N THR A 43 -23.41 -19.24 4.26
CA THR A 43 -23.36 -17.93 4.92
C THR A 43 -22.00 -17.26 4.67
N PRO A 44 -21.95 -16.08 4.02
CA PRO A 44 -20.70 -15.37 3.79
C PRO A 44 -19.97 -15.06 5.09
N GLN A 45 -18.71 -15.47 5.14
CA GLN A 45 -17.78 -15.16 6.22
C GLN A 45 -16.96 -13.90 5.92
N ILE A 46 -16.24 -13.39 6.91
CA ILE A 46 -15.44 -12.16 6.84
C ILE A 46 -14.52 -12.07 5.61
N VAL A 47 -13.96 -13.20 5.16
CA VAL A 47 -13.07 -13.24 3.99
C VAL A 47 -13.81 -12.87 2.69
N HIS A 48 -15.08 -13.27 2.55
CA HIS A 48 -15.89 -13.01 1.36
C HIS A 48 -16.34 -11.55 1.32
N TYR A 49 -16.68 -10.97 2.48
CA TYR A 49 -16.91 -9.53 2.61
C TYR A 49 -15.64 -8.75 2.25
N GLY A 50 -14.46 -9.21 2.68
CA GLY A 50 -13.18 -8.64 2.28
C GLY A 50 -12.98 -8.60 0.76
N CYS A 51 -13.33 -9.69 0.05
CA CYS A 51 -13.30 -9.71 -1.42
C CYS A 51 -14.26 -8.70 -2.04
N LEU A 52 -15.44 -8.51 -1.48
CA LEU A 52 -16.43 -7.58 -2.04
C LEU A 52 -16.08 -6.11 -1.73
N VAL A 53 -15.47 -5.83 -0.57
CA VAL A 53 -14.88 -4.52 -0.24
C VAL A 53 -13.73 -4.18 -1.19
N ASP A 54 -12.84 -5.13 -1.49
CA ASP A 54 -11.76 -4.94 -2.48
C ASP A 54 -12.34 -4.62 -3.88
N LEU A 55 -13.44 -5.30 -4.25
CA LEU A 55 -14.09 -5.13 -5.57
C LEU A 55 -14.64 -3.72 -5.73
N PHE A 56 -15.46 -3.28 -4.77
CA PHE A 56 -15.97 -1.90 -4.74
C PHE A 56 -14.83 -0.89 -4.66
N GLY A 57 -13.86 -1.15 -3.79
CA GLY A 57 -12.74 -0.27 -3.56
C GLY A 57 -11.89 -0.03 -4.81
N ARG A 58 -11.60 -1.07 -5.60
CA ARG A 58 -10.86 -0.94 -6.88
C ARG A 58 -11.67 -0.26 -7.97
N ALA A 59 -12.99 -0.40 -7.94
CA ALA A 59 -13.91 0.26 -8.86
C ALA A 59 -14.15 1.75 -8.53
N GLY A 60 -13.57 2.26 -7.45
CA GLY A 60 -13.80 3.65 -6.98
C GLY A 60 -15.12 3.85 -6.24
N LEU A 61 -15.85 2.76 -5.95
CA LEU A 61 -17.14 2.76 -5.27
C LEU A 61 -16.92 2.73 -3.74
N LEU A 62 -16.22 3.74 -3.22
CA LEU A 62 -15.80 3.77 -1.82
C LEU A 62 -16.97 3.91 -0.84
N ALA A 63 -18.04 4.59 -1.25
CA ALA A 63 -19.23 4.75 -0.44
C ALA A 63 -19.98 3.41 -0.28
N GLU A 64 -20.09 2.65 -1.37
CA GLU A 64 -20.67 1.31 -1.42
C GLU A 64 -19.81 0.33 -0.63
N ALA A 65 -18.48 0.40 -0.76
CA ALA A 65 -17.55 -0.38 0.04
C ALA A 65 -17.77 -0.14 1.54
N ARG A 66 -17.96 1.12 1.95
CA ARG A 66 -18.24 1.46 3.35
C ARG A 66 -19.62 1.00 3.80
N ALA A 67 -20.65 1.20 2.98
CA ALA A 67 -22.00 0.73 3.28
C ALA A 67 -22.04 -0.80 3.46
N LEU A 68 -21.28 -1.53 2.65
CA LEU A 68 -21.10 -2.97 2.81
C LEU A 68 -20.47 -3.29 4.17
N ILE A 69 -19.39 -2.61 4.56
CA ILE A 69 -18.73 -2.81 5.86
C ILE A 69 -19.71 -2.56 7.02
N ASP A 70 -20.46 -1.47 6.94
CA ASP A 70 -21.43 -1.08 7.99
C ASP A 70 -22.63 -2.06 8.06
N SER A 71 -22.90 -2.82 7.00
CA SER A 71 -23.96 -3.84 6.96
C SER A 71 -23.50 -5.26 7.28
N MET A 72 -22.21 -5.45 7.62
CA MET A 72 -21.68 -6.77 7.94
C MET A 72 -22.36 -7.37 9.19
N PRO A 73 -22.71 -8.67 9.19
CA PRO A 73 -23.30 -9.33 10.35
C PRO A 73 -22.27 -9.71 11.42
N MET A 74 -20.99 -9.35 11.21
CA MET A 74 -19.88 -9.58 12.13
C MET A 74 -19.00 -8.34 12.20
N GLU A 75 -18.21 -8.22 13.28
CA GLU A 75 -17.27 -7.10 13.44
C GLU A 75 -16.22 -7.12 12.32
N PRO A 76 -16.05 -6.00 11.57
CA PRO A 76 -15.02 -5.90 10.54
C PRO A 76 -13.62 -5.96 11.15
N ASN A 77 -12.76 -6.81 10.59
CA ASN A 77 -11.39 -6.91 11.04
C ASN A 77 -10.49 -5.85 10.40
N ASP A 78 -9.25 -5.80 10.88
CA ASP A 78 -8.22 -4.90 10.40
C ASP A 78 -7.84 -5.09 8.92
N VAL A 79 -8.07 -6.26 8.33
CA VAL A 79 -7.85 -6.52 6.90
C VAL A 79 -8.86 -5.76 6.04
N ILE A 80 -10.13 -5.75 6.44
CA ILE A 80 -11.21 -5.04 5.74
C ILE A 80 -10.96 -3.53 5.75
N TRP A 81 -10.63 -2.96 6.91
CA TRP A 81 -10.31 -1.54 7.01
C TRP A 81 -9.05 -1.17 6.23
N ARG A 82 -8.07 -2.06 6.15
CA ARG A 82 -6.87 -1.88 5.32
C ARG A 82 -7.19 -1.93 3.83
N ALA A 83 -8.12 -2.76 3.39
CA ALA A 83 -8.59 -2.79 2.00
C ALA A 83 -9.23 -1.43 1.63
N LEU A 84 -10.17 -0.95 2.44
CA LEU A 84 -10.80 0.36 2.24
C LEU A 84 -9.77 1.50 2.21
N LEU A 85 -8.79 1.50 3.13
CA LEU A 85 -7.71 2.49 3.14
C LEU A 85 -6.85 2.44 1.87
N ALA A 86 -6.50 1.24 1.41
CA ALA A 86 -5.71 1.07 0.20
C ALA A 86 -6.43 1.60 -1.04
N SER A 87 -7.74 1.33 -1.16
CA SER A 87 -8.60 1.86 -2.21
C SER A 87 -8.76 3.39 -2.12
N SER A 88 -8.98 3.92 -0.91
CA SER A 88 -9.06 5.36 -0.67
C SER A 88 -7.80 6.10 -1.15
N ARG A 89 -6.62 5.49 -0.96
CA ARG A 89 -5.36 6.01 -1.50
C ARG A 89 -5.34 6.04 -3.03
N ILE A 90 -5.76 4.96 -3.68
CA ILE A 90 -5.77 4.85 -5.15
C ILE A 90 -6.66 5.96 -5.73
N HIS A 91 -7.83 6.18 -5.14
CA HIS A 91 -8.81 7.17 -5.58
C HIS A 91 -8.61 8.57 -4.98
N ARG A 92 -7.53 8.77 -4.20
CA ARG A 92 -7.18 10.04 -3.55
C ARG A 92 -8.29 10.61 -2.64
N ASP A 93 -9.13 9.74 -2.10
CA ASP A 93 -10.16 10.11 -1.14
C ASP A 93 -9.55 10.19 0.27
N ILE A 94 -9.29 11.41 0.73
CA ILE A 94 -8.65 11.63 2.02
C ILE A 94 -9.61 11.39 3.17
N GLU A 95 -10.88 11.72 3.03
CA GLU A 95 -11.88 11.58 4.09
C GLU A 95 -12.12 10.11 4.41
N MET A 96 -12.27 9.28 3.37
CA MET A 96 -12.40 7.83 3.54
C MET A 96 -11.12 7.21 4.12
N ALA A 97 -9.94 7.70 3.71
CA ALA A 97 -8.66 7.25 4.27
C ALA A 97 -8.49 7.61 5.75
N GLU A 98 -8.91 8.82 6.15
CA GLU A 98 -8.92 9.24 7.57
C GLU A 98 -9.83 8.33 8.40
N TYR A 99 -11.04 8.06 7.90
CA TYR A 99 -12.00 7.17 8.54
C TYR A 99 -11.46 5.74 8.70
N ALA A 100 -10.98 5.14 7.61
CA ALA A 100 -10.42 3.79 7.63
C ALA A 100 -9.18 3.71 8.53
N THR A 101 -8.31 4.71 8.51
CA THR A 101 -7.13 4.77 9.38
C THR A 101 -7.53 4.79 10.86
N LYS A 102 -8.54 5.58 11.23
CA LYS A 102 -9.06 5.61 12.60
C LYS A 102 -9.50 4.22 13.04
N LYS A 103 -10.28 3.50 12.22
CA LYS A 103 -10.75 2.15 12.50
C LYS A 103 -9.61 1.11 12.63
N VAL A 104 -8.58 1.20 11.79
CA VAL A 104 -7.38 0.35 11.92
C VAL A 104 -6.64 0.63 13.22
N LEU A 105 -6.53 1.89 13.64
CA LEU A 105 -5.81 2.27 14.85
C LEU A 105 -6.58 1.99 16.14
N GLU A 106 -7.91 1.98 16.11
CA GLU A 106 -8.77 1.53 17.21
C GLU A 106 -8.56 0.03 17.49
N SER A 107 -8.39 -0.78 16.44
CA SER A 107 -8.20 -2.24 16.56
C SER A 107 -6.74 -2.67 16.75
N ALA A 108 -5.76 -1.94 16.18
CA ALA A 108 -4.34 -2.27 16.28
C ALA A 108 -3.44 -1.02 16.33
N PRO A 109 -3.25 -0.41 17.52
CA PRO A 109 -2.58 0.89 17.69
C PRO A 109 -1.11 0.97 17.26
N GLU A 110 -0.42 -0.18 17.24
CA GLU A 110 1.02 -0.34 16.99
C GLU A 110 1.40 -0.31 15.49
N LYS A 111 0.42 -0.29 14.58
CA LYS A 111 0.68 -0.36 13.13
C LYS A 111 1.18 0.97 12.59
N SER A 112 2.48 1.19 12.69
CA SER A 112 3.20 2.37 12.16
C SER A 112 2.96 2.61 10.66
N GLY A 113 2.83 1.53 9.88
CA GLY A 113 2.60 1.58 8.43
C GLY A 113 1.33 2.34 8.02
N THR A 114 0.24 2.21 8.80
CA THR A 114 -1.03 2.91 8.51
C THR A 114 -0.89 4.43 8.66
N ARG A 115 -0.18 4.89 9.69
CA ARG A 115 0.08 6.33 9.90
C ARG A 115 0.97 6.92 8.81
N ILE A 116 1.98 6.16 8.37
CA ILE A 116 2.85 6.58 7.26
C ILE A 116 2.05 6.74 5.97
N LEU A 117 1.15 5.79 5.68
CA LEU A 117 0.31 5.84 4.49
C LEU A 117 -0.58 7.09 4.47
N LEU A 118 -1.27 7.37 5.57
CA LEU A 118 -2.10 8.57 5.71
C LEU A 118 -1.26 9.86 5.60
N SER A 119 -0.08 9.89 6.23
CA SER A 119 0.85 11.02 6.09
C SER A 119 1.30 11.25 4.65
N ASN A 120 1.52 10.20 3.86
CA ASN A 120 1.89 10.34 2.46
C ASN A 120 0.71 10.88 1.64
N MET A 121 -0.51 10.42 1.91
CA MET A 121 -1.71 10.97 1.27
C MET A 121 -1.90 12.47 1.56
N TYR A 122 -1.69 12.89 2.81
CA TYR A 122 -1.69 14.33 3.16
C TYR A 122 -0.61 15.11 2.41
N ALA A 123 0.60 14.57 2.30
CA ALA A 123 1.69 15.22 1.57
C ALA A 123 1.33 15.39 0.08
N SER A 124 0.79 14.36 -0.57
CA SER A 124 0.33 14.42 -1.96
C SER A 124 -0.80 15.42 -2.18
N ALA A 125 -1.58 15.73 -1.14
CA ALA A 125 -2.64 16.73 -1.17
C ALA A 125 -2.20 18.12 -0.69
N GLY A 126 -0.90 18.34 -0.40
CA GLY A 126 -0.38 19.61 0.11
C GLY A 126 -0.79 19.95 1.55
N ARG A 127 -1.37 18.99 2.30
CA ARG A 127 -1.83 19.15 3.69
C ARG A 127 -0.67 19.00 4.68
N TRP A 128 0.34 19.87 4.57
CA TRP A 128 1.59 19.79 5.36
C TRP A 128 1.38 19.91 6.87
N ASN A 129 0.37 20.66 7.31
CA ASN A 129 0.00 20.75 8.73
C ASN A 129 -0.44 19.38 9.27
N ASP A 130 -1.17 18.59 8.49
CA ASP A 130 -1.63 17.27 8.93
C ASP A 130 -0.50 16.24 8.86
N VAL A 131 0.42 16.36 7.90
CA VAL A 131 1.70 15.63 7.91
C VAL A 131 2.45 15.87 9.22
N ALA A 132 2.58 17.13 9.65
CA ALA A 132 3.25 17.49 10.89
C ALA A 132 2.55 16.88 12.11
N LYS A 133 1.22 16.93 12.18
CA LYS A 133 0.43 16.31 13.27
C LYS A 133 0.66 14.80 13.35
N VAL A 134 0.65 14.09 12.20
CA VAL A 134 0.89 12.64 12.18
C VAL A 134 2.31 12.33 12.67
N ARG A 135 3.32 13.09 12.23
CA ARG A 135 4.71 12.93 12.68
C ARG A 135 4.88 13.16 14.18
N LEU A 136 4.26 14.20 14.73
CA LEU A 136 4.25 14.47 16.16
C LEU A 136 3.61 13.30 16.93
N SER A 137 2.43 12.86 16.52
CA SER A 137 1.75 11.71 17.16
C SER A 137 2.57 10.42 17.10
N MET A 138 3.31 10.18 16.02
CA MET A 138 4.21 9.03 15.91
C MET A 138 5.39 9.14 16.89
N ARG A 139 6.00 10.32 17.02
CA ARG A 139 7.10 10.57 17.96
C ARG A 139 6.64 10.36 19.41
N ASP A 140 5.49 10.90 19.78
CA ASP A 140 4.95 10.81 21.15
C ASP A 140 4.65 9.37 21.54
N LYS A 141 4.25 8.54 20.59
CA LYS A 141 3.98 7.11 20.78
C LYS A 141 5.24 6.23 20.68
N GLY A 142 6.42 6.82 20.61
CA GLY A 142 7.68 6.07 20.47
C GLY A 142 7.82 5.33 19.14
N VAL A 143 6.93 5.58 18.17
CA VAL A 143 6.97 4.97 16.85
C VAL A 143 8.11 5.63 16.05
N ARG A 144 9.31 5.09 16.23
CA ARG A 144 10.47 5.46 15.43
C ARG A 144 10.34 4.76 14.08
N LYS A 145 10.27 5.54 13.00
CA LYS A 145 10.55 4.99 11.67
C LYS A 145 11.94 4.37 11.76
N ALA A 146 12.09 3.08 11.45
CA ALA A 146 13.42 2.55 11.15
C ALA A 146 13.96 3.46 10.04
N ILE A 147 15.00 4.23 10.34
CA ILE A 147 15.58 5.14 9.36
C ILE A 147 16.06 4.22 8.24
N GLY A 148 15.48 4.37 7.06
CA GLY A 148 15.92 3.60 5.90
C GLY A 148 17.40 3.91 5.69
N SER A 149 18.23 2.88 5.77
CA SER A 149 19.65 3.01 5.59
C SER A 149 20.10 2.18 4.39
N SER A 150 20.99 2.77 3.60
CA SER A 150 21.67 2.10 2.50
C SER A 150 23.07 1.77 2.95
N LYS A 151 23.54 0.56 2.66
CA LYS A 151 24.90 0.12 2.99
C LYS A 151 25.65 -0.22 1.73
N ILE A 152 26.88 0.25 1.62
CA ILE A 152 27.82 -0.16 0.57
C ILE A 152 29.06 -0.75 1.22
N ASP A 153 29.64 -1.78 0.61
CA ASP A 153 30.94 -2.32 0.98
C ASP A 153 31.98 -1.74 0.02
N VAL A 154 32.96 -1.01 0.57
CA VAL A 154 34.12 -0.52 -0.16
C VAL A 154 35.36 -1.10 0.49
N CYS A 155 35.99 -2.05 -0.20
CA CYS A 155 37.23 -2.70 0.25
C CYS A 155 37.13 -3.32 1.66
N GLY A 156 36.00 -3.95 1.99
CA GLY A 156 35.77 -4.59 3.29
C GLY A 156 35.30 -3.62 4.38
N THR A 157 35.09 -2.35 4.05
CA THR A 157 34.52 -1.35 4.96
C THR A 157 33.06 -1.11 4.60
N ILE A 158 32.16 -1.34 5.56
CA ILE A 158 30.73 -1.07 5.39
C ILE A 158 30.47 0.41 5.68
N HIS A 159 29.96 1.12 4.69
CA HIS A 159 29.51 2.50 4.80
C HIS A 159 27.99 2.54 4.79
N GLU A 160 27.39 2.97 5.90
CA GLU A 160 25.95 3.14 6.05
C GLU A 160 25.57 4.60 5.81
N PHE A 161 24.49 4.83 5.08
CA PHE A 161 23.97 6.15 4.74
C PHE A 161 22.48 6.22 5.03
N THR A 162 22.02 7.35 5.55
CA THR A 162 20.59 7.63 5.73
C THR A 162 20.19 8.94 5.05
N SER A 163 18.89 9.18 4.84
CA SER A 163 18.37 10.38 4.15
C SER A 163 18.70 11.72 4.82
N SER A 164 19.31 11.69 6.00
CA SER A 164 19.71 12.87 6.77
C SER A 164 21.11 12.72 7.36
N ASP A 165 21.86 11.73 6.89
CA ASP A 165 23.22 11.49 7.34
C ASP A 165 24.16 12.55 6.75
N VAL A 166 25.09 13.05 7.56
CA VAL A 166 26.23 13.90 7.15
C VAL A 166 27.53 13.43 7.81
N SER A 167 27.51 12.30 8.50
CA SER A 167 28.58 11.83 9.38
C SER A 167 29.74 11.18 8.63
N HIS A 168 29.58 10.92 7.32
CA HIS A 168 30.60 10.24 6.54
C HIS A 168 31.86 11.10 6.36
N PRO A 169 33.08 10.60 6.63
CA PRO A 169 34.32 11.40 6.54
C PRO A 169 34.62 12.00 5.17
N LYS A 170 33.95 11.51 4.10
CA LYS A 170 34.07 11.99 2.72
C LYS A 170 32.77 12.63 2.20
N MET A 171 31.90 13.10 3.09
CA MET A 171 30.56 13.54 2.71
C MET A 171 30.57 14.67 1.68
N ASP A 172 31.48 15.64 1.80
CA ASP A 172 31.61 16.74 0.84
C ASP A 172 31.85 16.25 -0.59
N ARG A 173 32.70 15.22 -0.75
CA ARG A 173 33.00 14.62 -2.05
C ARG A 173 31.82 13.83 -2.59
N ILE A 174 31.09 13.13 -1.72
CA ILE A 174 29.88 12.38 -2.10
C ILE A 174 28.79 13.37 -2.55
N ALA A 175 28.59 14.46 -1.82
CA ALA A 175 27.64 15.52 -2.15
C ALA A 175 27.98 16.18 -3.50
N ALA A 176 29.25 16.51 -3.73
CA ALA A 176 29.68 17.09 -5.01
C ALA A 176 29.39 16.15 -6.20
N MET A 177 29.67 14.85 -6.06
CA MET A 177 29.37 13.86 -7.11
C MET A 177 27.86 13.72 -7.34
N LEU A 178 27.04 13.72 -6.28
CA LEU A 178 25.58 13.66 -6.39
C LEU A 178 25.02 14.90 -7.09
N SER A 179 25.55 16.09 -6.79
CA SER A 179 25.18 17.34 -7.49
C SER A 179 25.52 17.25 -8.97
N GLU A 180 26.75 16.85 -9.32
CA GLU A 180 27.17 16.68 -10.72
C GLU A 180 26.28 15.67 -11.48
N MET A 181 25.95 14.54 -10.86
CA MET A 181 25.04 13.55 -11.43
C MET A 181 23.63 14.11 -11.64
N SER A 182 23.11 14.90 -10.68
CA SER A 182 21.78 15.50 -10.78
C SER A 182 21.69 16.57 -11.87
N GLU A 183 22.76 17.34 -12.07
CA GLU A 183 22.87 18.33 -13.15
C GLU A 183 22.89 17.66 -14.53
N ARG A 184 23.65 16.56 -14.67
CA ARG A 184 23.67 15.76 -15.90
C ARG A 184 22.30 15.13 -16.19
N ALA A 185 21.62 14.61 -15.16
CA ALA A 185 20.29 14.02 -15.29
C ALA A 185 19.18 15.05 -15.58
N SER A 186 19.41 16.33 -15.27
CA SER A 186 18.47 17.43 -15.55
C SER A 186 18.72 18.10 -16.91
N SER A 187 19.75 17.67 -17.66
CA SER A 187 20.01 18.18 -19.00
C SER A 187 18.96 17.64 -19.99
N PRO A 188 18.31 18.50 -20.79
CA PRO A 188 17.29 18.06 -21.73
C PRO A 188 17.97 17.46 -22.97
N THR A 189 18.31 16.18 -22.91
CA THR A 189 18.54 15.41 -24.14
C THR A 189 17.18 14.98 -24.67
N ALA A 190 16.82 15.57 -25.80
CA ALA A 190 15.64 15.26 -26.59
C ALA A 190 15.55 13.77 -26.95
N ASP A 191 14.30 13.34 -27.11
CA ASP A 191 13.82 12.07 -27.68
C ASP A 191 14.04 10.79 -26.88
N LEU A 192 13.01 10.43 -26.09
CA LEU A 192 12.18 9.24 -26.35
C LEU A 192 10.94 9.24 -25.44
N ALA A 193 9.78 9.33 -26.10
CA ALA A 193 8.44 8.90 -25.66
C ALA A 193 8.11 8.98 -24.15
N ALA A 194 7.34 9.99 -23.77
CA ALA A 194 6.56 9.99 -22.55
C ALA A 194 5.53 8.84 -22.59
N ALA A 195 5.90 7.67 -22.06
CA ALA A 195 4.93 6.73 -21.55
C ALA A 195 4.45 7.27 -20.19
N PRO A 196 3.13 7.41 -19.96
CA PRO A 196 2.62 7.85 -18.68
C PRO A 196 3.05 6.82 -17.62
N VAL A 197 3.76 7.28 -16.59
CA VAL A 197 4.14 6.47 -15.44
C VAL A 197 2.91 6.29 -14.55
N ASP A 198 1.90 5.62 -15.08
CA ASP A 198 0.88 4.97 -14.27
C ASP A 198 1.37 3.57 -13.92
N TYR A 199 1.18 3.19 -12.66
CA TYR A 199 1.52 1.89 -12.07
C TYR A 199 2.99 1.68 -11.63
N VAL A 200 3.35 2.25 -10.47
CA VAL A 200 4.38 1.64 -9.63
C VAL A 200 3.72 0.52 -8.82
N ALA A 201 3.86 -0.72 -9.31
CA ALA A 201 3.59 -1.91 -8.50
C ALA A 201 4.63 -1.97 -7.38
N ILE A 202 4.19 -1.72 -6.14
CA ILE A 202 5.01 -1.98 -4.96
C ILE A 202 4.93 -3.50 -4.71
N ALA A 203 5.87 -4.25 -5.29
CA ALA A 203 6.17 -5.59 -4.80
C ALA A 203 6.93 -5.44 -3.48
N VAL A 204 6.22 -5.56 -2.36
CA VAL A 204 6.86 -5.78 -1.06
C VAL A 204 7.28 -7.25 -1.06
N SER A 205 8.52 -7.55 -1.44
CA SER A 205 9.13 -8.82 -1.08
C SER A 205 9.55 -8.75 0.38
N GLU A 206 8.99 -9.64 1.19
CA GLU A 206 9.50 -9.91 2.54
C GLU A 206 10.97 -10.34 2.43
N PRO A 207 11.85 -9.93 3.36
CA PRO A 207 13.23 -10.36 3.34
C PRO A 207 13.30 -11.84 3.73
N GLN A 208 13.43 -12.72 2.74
CA GLN A 208 13.89 -14.08 2.98
C GLN A 208 15.37 -14.05 3.39
N LYS A 209 15.66 -14.76 4.47
CA LYS A 209 17.01 -15.03 4.96
C LYS A 209 17.81 -15.79 3.90
N LYS A 210 19.05 -15.31 3.76
CA LYS A 210 20.30 -16.03 3.41
C LYS A 210 20.69 -16.21 1.93
N GLN A 211 21.91 -15.70 1.73
CA GLN A 211 23.06 -16.25 1.02
C GLN A 211 23.11 -16.14 -0.50
N ASP A 212 24.24 -15.54 -0.89
CA ASP A 212 24.87 -15.40 -2.20
C ASP A 212 24.39 -14.30 -3.15
N ALA A 213 25.37 -13.45 -3.47
CA ALA A 213 25.53 -12.54 -4.61
C ALA A 213 24.27 -11.99 -5.29
N GLY A 214 24.05 -10.67 -5.18
CA GLY A 214 23.11 -10.01 -6.09
C GLY A 214 22.84 -8.55 -5.73
N VAL A 215 23.15 -7.67 -6.67
CA VAL A 215 22.84 -6.23 -6.71
C VAL A 215 21.44 -5.91 -6.18
N VAL A 216 21.35 -5.06 -5.15
CA VAL A 216 20.06 -4.44 -4.75
C VAL A 216 19.94 -3.11 -5.48
N CYS A 217 19.03 -3.07 -6.46
CA CYS A 217 18.71 -1.86 -7.21
C CYS A 217 17.96 -0.88 -6.28
N VAL A 218 18.51 0.33 -6.09
CA VAL A 218 17.85 1.41 -5.34
C VAL A 218 17.43 2.48 -6.35
N SER A 219 16.12 2.65 -6.51
CA SER A 219 15.53 3.72 -7.31
C SER A 219 15.67 5.06 -6.58
N TYR A 220 16.24 6.07 -7.26
CA TYR A 220 16.30 7.44 -6.77
C TYR A 220 14.92 8.10 -6.88
N LEU A 221 14.42 8.66 -5.78
CA LEU A 221 13.30 9.60 -5.80
C LEU A 221 13.91 11.01 -5.79
N VAL A 222 13.99 11.61 -6.98
CA VAL A 222 14.31 13.03 -7.14
C VAL A 222 13.10 13.83 -6.69
N ALA A 223 13.23 14.54 -5.57
CA ALA A 223 12.28 15.55 -5.16
C ALA A 223 12.74 16.90 -5.73
N SER A 224 12.05 17.39 -6.77
CA SER A 224 12.16 18.77 -7.22
C SER A 224 11.09 19.63 -6.54
N ARG A 225 11.46 20.89 -6.29
CA ARG A 225 10.79 21.90 -5.45
C ARG A 225 9.34 22.19 -5.83
#